data_AF-A0A836SFW1-F1
#
_entry.id   AF-A0A836SFW1-F1
#
_cell.length_a   1.000
_cell.length_b   1.000
_cell.length_c   1.000
_cell.angle_alpha   90.00
_cell.angle_beta   90.00
_cell.angle_gamma   90.00
#
_symmetry.space_group_name_H-M   'P 1'
#
loop_
_entity.id
_entity.type
_entity.pdbx_description
1 polymer ?
#
loop_
_entity_poly.entity_id
_entity_poly.type
_entity_poly.pdbx_seq_one_letter_code
_entity_poly.pdbx_strand_id
1 'polypeptide(L)'
;MINNPCLALYMSSLVGKMQVEQANTGAVQTNLTIPVIESLQIICPPPKIQNKFVQKVHQSYTLKDESKDLLETVKHVVELAIEQP
;
A
#
# COMPACT_ATOMS: atom_id res chain seq x y z
N MET A 1 14.24 -2.84 -16.41
CA MET A 1 12.81 -3.22 -16.41
C MET A 1 12.26 -2.99 -15.00
N ILE A 2 11.12 -2.31 -14.85
CA ILE A 2 10.48 -2.08 -13.56
C ILE A 2 9.51 -3.22 -13.25
N ASN A 3 9.53 -3.72 -12.02
CA ASN A 3 8.63 -4.77 -11.56
C ASN A 3 7.24 -4.17 -11.28
N ASN A 4 6.17 -4.79 -11.80
CA ASN A 4 4.78 -4.31 -11.71
C ASN A 4 4.33 -4.05 -10.24
N PRO A 5 4.49 -5.00 -9.29
CA PRO A 5 4.21 -4.76 -7.86
C PRO A 5 5.00 -3.61 -7.25
N CYS A 6 6.24 -3.37 -7.67
CA CYS A 6 7.03 -2.25 -7.16
C CYS A 6 6.44 -0.91 -7.59
N LEU A 7 5.97 -0.81 -8.84
CA LEU A 7 5.31 0.38 -9.38
C LEU A 7 3.98 0.65 -8.69
N ALA A 8 3.13 -0.37 -8.52
CA ALA A 8 1.84 -0.24 -7.86
C ALA A 8 1.99 0.25 -6.40
N LEU A 9 2.97 -0.31 -5.67
CA LEU A 9 3.29 0.11 -4.31
C LEU A 9 3.85 1.54 -4.26
N TYR A 10 4.69 1.93 -5.21
CA TYR A 10 5.19 3.30 -5.32
C TYR A 10 4.06 4.31 -5.57
N MET A 11 3.14 4.01 -6.48
CA MET A 11 1.98 4.86 -6.77
C MET A 11 1.04 4.98 -5.56
N SER A 12 0.93 3.91 -4.77
CA SER A 12 0.15 3.88 -3.53
C SER A 12 0.82 4.60 -2.36
N SER A 13 2.12 4.89 -2.47
CA SER A 13 2.89 5.59 -1.44
C SER A 13 2.52 7.07 -1.37
N LEU A 14 2.93 7.72 -0.28
CA LEU A 14 2.73 9.16 -0.08
C LEU A 14 3.25 9.97 -1.28
N VAL A 15 4.44 9.65 -1.78
CA VAL A 15 5.07 10.37 -2.89
C VAL A 15 4.28 10.21 -4.19
N GLY A 16 3.82 8.99 -4.49
CA GLY A 16 3.00 8.71 -5.67
C GLY A 16 1.69 9.49 -5.64
N LYS A 17 0.99 9.46 -4.50
CA LYS A 17 -0.25 10.20 -4.27
C LYS A 17 -0.05 11.71 -4.39
N MET A 18 0.98 12.25 -3.75
CA MET A 18 1.30 13.69 -3.81
C MET A 18 1.60 14.16 -5.24
N GLN A 19 2.25 13.33 -6.07
CA GLN A 19 2.48 13.69 -7.47
C GLN A 19 1.18 13.74 -8.26
N VAL A 20 0.28 12.78 -8.04
CA VAL A 20 -1.03 12.73 -8.67
C VAL A 20 -1.91 13.90 -8.21
N GLU A 21 -1.90 14.21 -6.91
CA GLU A 21 -2.68 15.31 -6.33
C GLU A 21 -2.20 16.68 -6.83
N GLN A 22 -0.88 16.92 -6.86
CA GLN A 22 -0.30 18.15 -7.40
C GLN A 22 -0.54 18.31 -8.90
N ALA A 23 -0.58 17.22 -9.66
CA ALA A 23 -0.93 17.28 -11.06
C ALA A 23 -2.43 17.58 -11.30
N ASN A 24 -3.28 17.27 -10.32
CA ASN A 24 -4.74 17.42 -10.40
C ASN A 24 -5.29 18.67 -9.71
N THR A 25 -4.45 19.54 -9.13
CA THR A 25 -4.85 20.72 -8.32
C THR A 25 -5.79 21.74 -9.00
N GLY A 26 -6.17 21.56 -10.26
CA GLY A 26 -7.08 22.42 -11.01
C GLY A 26 -8.44 21.83 -11.38
N ALA A 27 -8.71 20.54 -11.14
CA ALA A 27 -9.94 19.88 -11.60
C ALA A 27 -10.69 19.18 -10.46
N VAL A 28 -11.99 19.47 -10.35
CA VAL A 28 -12.93 18.79 -9.43
C VAL A 28 -13.07 17.29 -9.74
N GLN A 29 -12.64 16.86 -10.94
CA GLN A 29 -12.56 15.46 -11.35
C GLN A 29 -11.11 14.98 -11.35
N THR A 30 -10.84 13.97 -10.54
CA THR A 30 -9.57 13.24 -10.42
C THR A 30 -9.29 12.34 -11.64
N ASN A 31 -9.42 12.85 -12.86
CA ASN A 31 -9.06 12.12 -14.06
C ASN A 31 -7.57 12.31 -14.34
N LEU A 32 -6.80 11.24 -14.18
CA LEU A 32 -5.42 11.18 -14.64
C LEU A 32 -5.39 11.25 -16.17
N THR A 33 -5.02 12.41 -16.70
CA THR A 33 -4.85 12.59 -18.14
C THR A 33 -3.52 11.98 -18.60
N ILE A 34 -3.43 11.56 -19.87
CA ILE A 34 -2.19 11.07 -20.50
C ILE A 34 -0.97 11.97 -20.18
N PRO A 35 -1.02 13.31 -20.37
CA PRO A 35 0.12 14.18 -20.08
C PRO A 35 0.53 14.18 -18.59
N VAL A 36 -0.44 14.03 -17.68
CA VAL A 36 -0.12 13.89 -16.24
C VAL A 36 0.66 12.61 -15.99
N ILE A 37 0.23 11.48 -16.57
CA ILE A 37 0.92 10.20 -16.45
C ILE A 37 2.35 10.29 -16.99
N GLU A 38 2.55 10.95 -18.13
CA GLU A 38 3.88 11.17 -18.73
C GLU A 38 4.78 12.08 -17.88
N SER A 39 4.18 13.01 -17.12
CA SER A 39 4.91 13.92 -16.24
C SER A 39 5.33 13.29 -14.89
N LEU A 40 4.78 12.12 -14.53
CA LEU A 40 5.07 11.48 -13.26
C LEU A 40 6.55 11.05 -13.17
N GLN A 41 7.20 11.46 -12.10
CA GLN A 41 8.57 11.07 -11.78
C GLN A 41 8.53 9.71 -11.07
N ILE A 42 8.86 8.66 -11.81
CA ILE A 42 8.95 7.29 -11.31
C ILE A 42 10.41 6.92 -11.05
N ILE A 43 10.73 6.61 -9.79
CA ILE A 43 12.04 6.11 -9.44
C ILE A 43 12.11 4.62 -9.84
N CYS A 44 13.10 4.26 -10.66
CA CYS A 44 13.36 2.88 -11.05
C CYS A 44 14.68 2.39 -10.43
N PRO A 45 14.65 1.91 -9.17
CA PRO A 45 15.86 1.42 -8.51
C PRO A 45 16.31 0.08 -9.12
N PRO A 46 17.54 -0.41 -8.84
CA PRO A 46 18.00 -1.70 -9.34
C PRO A 46 17.08 -2.87 -8.93
N PRO A 47 16.96 -3.95 -9.73
CA PRO A 47 16.04 -5.07 -9.46
C PRO A 47 16.17 -5.68 -8.06
N LYS A 48 17.41 -5.74 -7.53
CA LYS A 48 17.67 -6.20 -6.15
C LYS A 48 16.92 -5.37 -5.09
N ILE A 49 16.87 -4.04 -5.29
CA ILE A 49 16.19 -3.11 -4.39
C ILE A 49 14.67 -3.19 -4.59
N GLN A 50 14.20 -3.30 -5.84
CA GLN A 50 12.78 -3.49 -6.14
C GLN A 50 12.22 -4.73 -5.43
N ASN A 51 12.92 -5.87 -5.53
CA ASN A 51 12.49 -7.11 -4.89
C ASN A 51 12.50 -7.01 -3.36
N LYS A 52 13.55 -6.39 -2.79
CA LYS A 52 13.64 -6.17 -1.33
C LYS A 52 12.52 -5.26 -0.83
N PHE A 53 12.15 -4.25 -1.60
CA PHE A 53 11.05 -3.36 -1.27
C PHE A 53 9.71 -4.11 -1.26
N VAL A 54 9.39 -4.84 -2.34
CA VAL A 54 8.18 -5.65 -2.44
C VAL A 54 8.09 -6.65 -1.29
N GLN A 55 9.18 -7.35 -0.99
CA GLN A 55 9.24 -8.32 0.11
C GLN A 55 8.94 -7.69 1.47
N LYS A 56 9.56 -6.54 1.78
CA LYS A 56 9.33 -5.83 3.05
C LYS A 56 7.89 -5.38 3.21
N VAL A 57 7.30 -4.86 2.13
CA VAL A 57 5.91 -4.41 2.15
C VAL A 57 4.98 -5.60 2.35
N HIS A 58 5.21 -6.70 1.63
CA HIS A 58 4.45 -7.94 1.83
C HIS A 58 4.53 -8.44 3.27
N GLN A 59 5.73 -8.53 3.84
CA GLN A 59 5.94 -8.93 5.25
C GLN A 59 5.17 -8.03 6.22
N SER A 60 5.16 -6.72 6.00
CA SER A 60 4.42 -5.78 6.84
C SER A 60 2.91 -6.00 6.78
N TYR A 61 2.35 -6.30 5.60
CA TYR A 61 0.93 -6.59 5.46
C TYR A 61 0.56 -7.93 6.09
N THR A 62 1.36 -8.98 5.86
CA THR A 62 1.15 -10.30 6.47
C THR A 62 1.16 -10.22 7.99
N LEU A 63 2.16 -9.57 8.59
CA LEU A 63 2.27 -9.46 10.05
C LEU A 63 1.08 -8.67 10.64
N LYS A 64 0.59 -7.66 9.92
CA LYS A 64 -0.59 -6.89 10.33
C LYS A 64 -1.86 -7.73 10.32
N ASP A 65 -2.01 -8.59 9.31
CA ASP A 65 -3.14 -9.51 9.18
C ASP A 65 -3.13 -10.54 10.31
N GLU A 66 -1.98 -11.21 10.51
CA GLU A 66 -1.78 -12.17 11.61
C GLU A 66 -2.06 -11.54 12.99
N SER A 67 -1.62 -10.30 13.21
CA SER A 67 -1.89 -9.59 14.47
C SER A 67 -3.38 -9.32 14.68
N LYS A 68 -4.11 -9.03 13.58
CA LYS A 68 -5.55 -8.78 13.62
C LYS A 68 -6.30 -10.07 13.91
N ASP A 69 -5.96 -11.15 13.24
CA ASP A 69 -6.58 -12.46 13.45
C ASP A 69 -6.36 -12.97 14.87
N LEU A 70 -5.14 -12.79 15.40
CA LEU A 70 -4.85 -13.13 16.79
C LEU A 70 -5.70 -12.31 17.76
N LEU A 71 -5.85 -11.01 17.51
CA LEU A 71 -6.67 -10.14 18.36
C LEU A 71 -8.15 -10.53 18.33
N GLU A 72 -8.69 -10.86 17.17
CA GLU A 72 -10.08 -11.33 17.04
C GLU A 72 -10.29 -12.68 17.72
N THR A 73 -9.33 -13.60 17.59
CA THR A 73 -9.36 -14.89 18.29
C THR A 73 -9.38 -14.69 19.81
N VAL A 74 -8.51 -13.82 20.33
CA VAL A 74 -8.44 -13.52 21.77
C VAL A 74 -9.73 -12.88 22.26
N LYS A 75 -10.31 -11.93 21.52
CA LYS A 75 -11.62 -11.34 21.87
C LYS A 75 -12.71 -12.39 21.98
N HIS A 76 -12.82 -13.26 20.98
CA HIS A 76 -13.85 -14.29 20.95
C HIS A 76 -13.72 -15.27 22.13
N VAL A 77 -12.49 -15.66 22.48
CA VAL A 77 -12.24 -16.51 23.65
C VAL A 77 -12.64 -15.82 24.96
N VAL A 78 -12.36 -14.53 25.10
CA VAL A 78 -12.75 -13.75 26.28
C VAL A 78 -14.28 -13.65 26.39
N GLU A 79 -14.98 -13.41 25.28
CA GLU A 79 -16.45 -13.37 25.25
C GLU A 79 -17.07 -14.70 25.70
N LEU A 80 -16.60 -15.82 25.15
CA LEU A 80 -17.06 -17.16 25.53
C LEU A 80 -16.79 -17.48 27.01
N ALA A 81 -15.68 -17.01 27.56
CA ALA A 81 -15.31 -17.22 28.96
C ALA A 81 -16.15 -16.37 29.94
N ILE A 82 -16.76 -15.28 29.48
CA ILE A 82 -17.66 -14.42 30.28
C ILE A 82 -19.11 -14.93 30.19
N GLU A 83 -19.50 -15.55 29.08
CA GLU A 83 -20.83 -16.13 28.88
C GLU A 83 -21.04 -17.49 29.54
N GLN A 84 -19.95 -18.20 29.90
CA GLN A 84 -20.05 -19.40 30.72
C GLN A 84 -20.04 -19.00 32.22
N PRO A 85 -21.14 -19.24 32.97
CA PRO A 85 -21.28 -18.88 34.38
C PRO A 85 -20.39 -19.71 35.32
#